data_AF-A0A171A6M0-F1
#
_entry.id   AF-A0A171A6M0-F1
#
_cell.length_a   1.000
_cell.length_b   1.000
_cell.length_c   1.000
_cell.angle_alpha   90.00
_cell.angle_beta   90.00
_cell.angle_gamma   90.00
#
_symmetry.space_group_name_H-M   'P 1'
#
loop_
_entity.id
_entity.type
_entity.pdbx_description
1 polymer ?
#
loop_
_entity_poly.entity_id
_entity_poly.type
_entity_poly.pdbx_seq_one_letter_code
_entity_poly.pdbx_strand_id
1 'polypeptide(L)'
;GPLHKSRKYSLLQEIYSRNSFVVAFLKFLYLMFSHQENVMEIDEDSNQATHVLKIYDESKNKEYRLSLPGHTTVAQVKRDTYTLTGIPVLRQIWCGWPDLVRDNSILEHLGLDEPFHCLTVSSENSEAVLAPTVYIDLAETDSSHEDFEDAAENFAVDDEMFAASSSNRNSPLIPNDVEDETAGSVHFIDGFTYRYGENTPNFFPGPLEDAINEACMKPAKERRMLGIYLHHDGSVLTNVFCTEVLGSESVLQMFTNNFVLWGWDLTNTENRNMFLASALKSLGGPVADTVRKITVTELPALLIIVRSRSNTELFNVINGNIGINEFMTLLIHAVDVHAQMLETEIKEDELRAARERIKIRTRSSVSTIFTGRSSQRGSQT
;
A
#
# COMPACT_ATOMS: atom_id res chain seq x y z
N GLY A 1 -5.04 23.78 -44.73
CA GLY A 1 -4.11 24.92 -44.62
C GLY A 1 -3.17 24.73 -43.44
N PRO A 2 -1.84 24.77 -43.61
CA PRO A 2 -0.86 24.41 -42.59
C PRO A 2 -0.80 25.38 -41.38
N LEU A 3 -1.45 26.54 -41.48
CA LEU A 3 -1.43 27.59 -40.45
C LEU A 3 -2.26 27.28 -39.19
N HIS A 4 -3.21 26.34 -39.25
CA HIS A 4 -4.06 26.01 -38.08
C HIS A 4 -3.47 24.95 -37.15
N LYS A 5 -2.48 24.16 -37.61
CA LYS A 5 -1.74 23.20 -36.77
C LYS A 5 -0.68 23.89 -35.92
N SER A 6 0.01 24.90 -36.45
CA SER A 6 1.11 25.59 -35.77
C SER A 6 0.70 26.30 -34.45
N ARG A 7 -0.51 26.87 -34.39
CA ARG A 7 -1.03 27.51 -33.16
C ARG A 7 -1.40 26.55 -32.02
N LYS A 8 -1.73 25.28 -32.32
CA LYS A 8 -2.01 24.28 -31.26
C LYS A 8 -0.71 23.76 -30.62
N TYR A 9 0.38 23.69 -31.39
CA TYR A 9 1.68 23.30 -30.84
C TYR A 9 2.30 24.39 -29.96
N SER A 10 2.13 25.68 -30.27
CA SER A 10 2.67 26.74 -29.41
C SER A 10 1.94 26.86 -28.06
N LEU A 11 0.62 26.64 -28.02
CA LEU A 11 -0.15 26.61 -26.76
C LEU A 11 0.20 25.40 -25.88
N LEU A 12 0.50 24.24 -26.48
CA LEU A 12 0.98 23.07 -25.74
C LEU A 12 2.40 23.28 -25.19
N GLN A 13 3.26 24.01 -25.92
CA GLN A 13 4.60 24.39 -25.44
C GLN A 13 4.55 25.43 -24.32
N GLU A 14 3.57 26.32 -24.33
CA GLU A 14 3.37 27.33 -23.27
C GLU A 14 2.79 26.73 -21.97
N ILE A 15 1.99 25.66 -22.08
CA ILE A 15 1.53 24.86 -20.93
C ILE A 15 2.68 24.01 -20.36
N TYR A 16 3.54 23.46 -21.22
CA TYR A 16 4.74 22.70 -20.81
C TYR A 16 5.79 23.56 -20.09
N SER A 17 5.90 24.84 -20.43
CA SER A 17 6.85 25.76 -19.80
C SER A 17 6.35 26.36 -18.47
N ARG A 18 5.07 26.20 -18.10
CA ARG A 18 4.48 26.78 -16.87
C ARG A 18 4.26 25.79 -15.74
N ASN A 19 4.24 24.49 -16.02
CA ASN A 19 4.09 23.46 -14.99
C ASN A 19 5.44 22.92 -14.53
N SER A 20 6.06 23.65 -13.59
CA SER A 20 7.28 23.23 -12.87
C SER A 20 7.18 21.79 -12.33
N PHE A 21 5.97 21.33 -12.01
CA PHE A 21 5.69 19.98 -11.53
C PHE A 21 5.86 18.89 -12.60
N VAL A 22 5.41 19.14 -13.84
CA VAL A 22 5.55 18.17 -14.95
C VAL A 22 7.00 18.07 -15.41
N VAL A 23 7.72 19.21 -15.40
CA VAL A 23 9.16 19.24 -15.73
C VAL A 23 10.00 18.57 -14.64
N ALA A 24 9.64 18.76 -13.36
CA ALA A 24 10.27 18.05 -12.24
C ALA A 24 9.98 16.54 -12.29
N PHE A 25 8.74 16.15 -12.60
CA PHE A 25 8.34 14.75 -12.72
C PHE A 25 9.01 14.03 -13.90
N LEU A 26 9.15 14.69 -15.06
CA LEU A 26 9.89 14.13 -16.21
C LEU A 26 11.40 14.10 -15.98
N LYS A 27 11.97 15.09 -15.27
CA LYS A 27 13.37 15.03 -14.84
C LYS A 27 13.61 13.92 -13.81
N PHE A 28 12.65 13.67 -12.92
CA PHE A 28 12.71 12.60 -11.92
C PHE A 28 12.58 11.21 -12.56
N LEU A 29 11.64 11.02 -13.50
CA LEU A 29 11.55 9.81 -14.32
C LEU A 29 12.83 9.60 -15.13
N TYR A 30 13.37 10.66 -15.74
CA TYR A 30 14.64 10.58 -16.47
C TYR A 30 15.80 10.22 -15.53
N LEU A 31 15.88 10.76 -14.31
CA LEU A 31 16.92 10.40 -13.33
C LEU A 31 16.77 8.95 -12.81
N MET A 32 15.53 8.51 -12.56
CA MET A 32 15.21 7.14 -12.13
C MET A 32 15.53 6.12 -13.22
N PHE A 33 15.22 6.41 -14.49
CA PHE A 33 15.53 5.52 -15.60
C PHE A 33 16.99 5.62 -16.07
N SER A 34 17.65 6.78 -15.92
CA SER A 34 19.09 6.92 -16.26
C SER A 34 20.02 6.36 -15.17
N HIS A 35 19.51 6.00 -13.99
CA HIS A 35 20.25 5.21 -12.99
C HIS A 35 20.18 3.69 -13.20
N GLN A 36 19.54 3.20 -14.27
CA GLN A 36 19.55 1.78 -14.65
C GLN A 36 20.44 1.42 -15.85
N GLU A 37 21.22 2.35 -16.38
CA GLU A 37 22.29 2.04 -17.34
C GLU A 37 23.64 2.48 -16.78
N ASN A 38 24.07 1.86 -15.67
CA ASN A 38 25.49 1.75 -15.39
C ASN A 38 25.94 0.35 -15.79
N VAL A 39 26.62 0.32 -16.93
CA VAL A 39 27.39 -0.78 -17.48
C VAL A 39 28.36 -1.25 -16.40
N MET A 40 28.14 -2.45 -15.84
CA MET A 40 29.20 -3.17 -15.15
C MET A 40 30.22 -3.62 -16.20
N GLU A 41 31.39 -2.99 -16.16
CA GLU A 41 32.60 -3.57 -16.70
C GLU A 41 32.80 -4.96 -16.07
N ILE A 42 33.00 -5.93 -16.95
CA ILE A 42 33.34 -7.31 -16.61
C ILE A 42 34.82 -7.29 -16.21
N ASP A 43 35.09 -7.54 -14.95
CA ASP A 43 36.36 -8.13 -14.53
C ASP A 43 36.10 -9.60 -14.17
N GLU A 44 36.78 -10.47 -14.94
CA GLU A 44 36.91 -11.90 -14.72
C GLU A 44 37.55 -12.17 -13.35
N ASP A 45 36.95 -13.04 -12.53
CA ASP A 45 37.55 -14.28 -12.01
C ASP A 45 36.70 -14.83 -10.84
N SER A 46 35.75 -15.71 -11.13
CA SER A 46 35.32 -16.74 -10.17
C SER A 46 34.71 -17.91 -10.93
N ASN A 47 35.42 -19.03 -10.93
CA ASN A 47 34.93 -20.33 -11.39
C ASN A 47 33.74 -20.77 -10.52
N GLN A 48 32.54 -20.25 -10.81
CA GLN A 48 31.32 -20.59 -10.10
C GLN A 48 30.76 -21.89 -10.69
N ALA A 49 30.66 -22.93 -9.85
CA ALA A 49 30.00 -24.17 -10.22
C ALA A 49 28.58 -23.87 -10.72
N THR A 50 28.25 -24.32 -11.93
CA THR A 50 26.91 -24.20 -12.50
C THR A 50 26.24 -25.56 -12.38
N HIS A 51 25.03 -25.59 -11.81
CA HIS A 51 24.24 -26.82 -11.72
C HIS A 51 23.13 -26.79 -12.75
N VAL A 52 22.92 -27.93 -13.42
CA VAL A 52 21.89 -28.09 -14.44
C VAL A 52 20.70 -28.85 -13.83
N LEU A 53 19.53 -28.21 -13.78
CA LEU A 53 18.28 -28.82 -13.34
C LEU A 53 17.41 -29.15 -14.55
N LYS A 54 16.99 -30.41 -14.67
CA LYS A 54 15.97 -30.85 -15.62
C LYS A 54 14.62 -30.92 -14.90
N ILE A 55 13.70 -30.05 -15.29
CA ILE A 55 12.39 -29.93 -14.66
C ILE A 55 11.33 -30.47 -15.61
N TYR A 56 10.65 -31.54 -15.22
CA TYR A 56 9.54 -32.12 -15.95
C TYR A 56 8.21 -31.55 -15.41
N ASP A 57 7.46 -30.88 -16.27
CA ASP A 57 6.12 -30.38 -15.97
C ASP A 57 5.07 -31.45 -16.34
N GLU A 58 4.47 -32.07 -15.33
CA GLU A 58 3.43 -33.10 -15.51
C GLU A 58 2.15 -32.52 -16.11
N SER A 59 1.83 -31.25 -15.81
CA SER A 59 0.59 -30.62 -16.27
C SER A 59 0.60 -30.36 -17.78
N LYS A 60 1.79 -30.15 -18.35
CA LYS A 60 1.98 -29.86 -19.79
C LYS A 60 2.75 -30.96 -20.53
N ASN A 61 3.14 -32.03 -19.84
CA ASN A 61 3.98 -33.12 -20.35
C ASN A 61 5.21 -32.58 -21.11
N LYS A 62 5.95 -31.66 -20.47
CA LYS A 62 7.07 -30.94 -21.11
C LYS A 62 8.28 -30.82 -20.18
N GLU A 63 9.46 -31.11 -20.71
CA GLU A 63 10.75 -30.96 -20.01
C GLU A 63 11.35 -29.57 -20.26
N TYR A 64 11.84 -28.95 -19.19
CA TYR A 64 12.59 -27.71 -19.18
C TYR A 64 13.98 -27.94 -18.60
N ARG A 65 14.97 -27.16 -19.03
CA ARG A 65 16.35 -27.23 -18.53
C ARG A 65 16.78 -25.87 -18.05
N LEU A 66 17.13 -25.79 -16.77
CA LEU A 66 17.67 -24.58 -16.13
C LEU A 66 19.15 -24.80 -15.84
N SER A 67 20.00 -23.89 -16.29
CA SER A 67 21.41 -23.82 -15.89
C SER A 67 21.56 -22.66 -14.92
N LEU A 68 21.87 -22.95 -13.66
CA LEU A 68 21.83 -21.98 -12.58
C LEU A 68 23.17 -21.93 -11.83
N PRO A 69 23.62 -20.73 -11.40
CA PRO A 69 24.78 -20.60 -10.53
C PRO A 69 24.58 -21.31 -9.19
N GLY A 70 25.63 -21.90 -8.61
CA GLY A 70 25.59 -22.63 -7.34
C GLY A 70 24.98 -21.88 -6.15
N HIS A 71 25.13 -20.56 -6.09
CA HIS A 71 24.57 -19.70 -5.04
C HIS A 71 23.05 -19.45 -5.18
N THR A 72 22.41 -20.02 -6.19
CA THR A 72 20.96 -19.88 -6.41
C THR A 72 20.21 -20.63 -5.32
N THR A 73 19.14 -20.04 -4.80
CA THR A 73 18.30 -20.67 -3.76
C THR A 73 17.15 -21.47 -4.37
N VAL A 74 16.62 -22.43 -3.62
CA VAL A 74 15.45 -23.22 -4.04
C VAL A 74 14.23 -22.32 -4.29
N ALA A 75 14.05 -21.25 -3.51
CA ALA A 75 13.03 -20.24 -3.77
C ALA A 75 13.17 -19.60 -5.18
N GLN A 76 14.40 -19.32 -5.61
CA GLN A 76 14.66 -18.77 -6.93
C GLN A 76 14.33 -19.79 -8.03
N VAL A 77 14.70 -21.07 -7.85
CA VAL A 77 14.32 -22.14 -8.80
C VAL A 77 12.80 -22.23 -8.95
N LYS A 78 12.04 -22.15 -7.86
CA LYS A 78 10.57 -22.17 -7.89
C LYS A 78 9.99 -20.97 -8.65
N ARG A 79 10.56 -19.77 -8.47
CA ARG A 79 10.19 -18.55 -9.22
C ARG A 79 10.52 -18.65 -10.71
N ASP A 80 11.69 -19.16 -11.05
CA ASP A 80 12.11 -19.34 -12.45
C ASP A 80 11.23 -20.38 -13.14
N THR A 81 10.86 -21.43 -12.41
CA THR A 81 9.92 -22.45 -12.88
C THR A 81 8.52 -21.89 -13.12
N TYR A 82 8.02 -20.99 -12.26
CA TYR A 82 6.76 -20.28 -12.50
C TYR A 82 6.80 -19.50 -13.81
N THR A 83 7.92 -18.85 -14.13
CA THR A 83 8.06 -18.11 -15.39
C THR A 83 7.98 -19.04 -16.62
N LEU A 84 8.42 -20.29 -16.48
CA LEU A 84 8.39 -21.29 -17.56
C LEU A 84 7.07 -22.07 -17.66
N THR A 85 6.50 -22.49 -16.54
CA THR A 85 5.31 -23.36 -16.49
C THR A 85 4.02 -22.58 -16.27
N GLY A 86 4.08 -21.37 -15.72
CA GLY A 86 2.91 -20.58 -15.31
C GLY A 86 2.22 -21.12 -14.06
N ILE A 87 2.78 -22.13 -13.38
CA ILE A 87 2.23 -22.70 -12.13
C ILE A 87 2.72 -21.84 -10.96
N PRO A 88 1.84 -21.09 -10.26
CA PRO A 88 2.26 -20.23 -9.14
C PRO A 88 3.01 -21.04 -8.08
N VAL A 89 4.04 -20.47 -7.47
CA VAL A 89 4.93 -21.16 -6.51
C VAL A 89 4.16 -21.90 -5.41
N LEU A 90 3.08 -21.28 -4.90
CA LEU A 90 2.21 -21.85 -3.85
C LEU A 90 1.45 -23.12 -4.28
N ARG A 91 1.33 -23.38 -5.59
CA ARG A 91 0.61 -24.53 -6.17
C ARG A 91 1.56 -25.53 -6.83
N GLN A 92 2.86 -25.30 -6.75
CA GLN A 92 3.87 -26.21 -7.29
C GLN A 92 4.12 -27.33 -6.29
N ILE A 93 3.77 -28.56 -6.66
CA ILE A 93 4.14 -29.76 -5.94
C ILE A 93 5.41 -30.30 -6.59
N TRP A 94 6.47 -30.44 -5.80
CA TRP A 94 7.79 -30.82 -6.30
C TRP A 94 8.18 -32.22 -5.84
N CYS A 95 8.63 -33.03 -6.78
CA CYS A 95 9.21 -34.35 -6.53
C CYS A 95 10.67 -34.38 -7.02
N GLY A 96 11.55 -35.05 -6.26
CA GLY A 96 12.95 -35.23 -6.63
C GLY A 96 13.93 -34.27 -5.93
N TRP A 97 13.47 -33.37 -5.05
CA TRP A 97 14.39 -32.64 -4.17
C TRP A 97 15.05 -33.61 -3.16
N PRO A 98 16.33 -33.42 -2.79
CA PRO A 98 16.95 -34.14 -1.69
C PRO A 98 16.21 -33.92 -0.35
N ASP A 99 16.36 -34.84 0.61
CA ASP A 99 15.68 -34.75 1.91
C ASP A 99 16.05 -33.46 2.67
N LEU A 100 15.08 -32.87 3.38
CA LEU A 100 15.22 -31.64 4.21
C LEU A 100 15.47 -30.31 3.46
N VAL A 101 15.04 -30.21 2.20
CA VAL A 101 15.13 -28.96 1.42
C VAL A 101 14.18 -27.88 1.93
N ARG A 102 14.72 -26.67 2.17
CA ARG A 102 13.96 -25.46 2.52
C ARG A 102 14.13 -24.41 1.42
N ASP A 103 13.25 -23.42 1.38
CA ASP A 103 13.26 -22.37 0.35
C ASP A 103 14.54 -21.51 0.36
N ASN A 104 15.21 -21.42 1.51
CA ASN A 104 16.50 -20.73 1.68
C ASN A 104 17.73 -21.62 1.42
N SER A 105 17.55 -22.91 1.10
CA SER A 105 18.65 -23.81 0.77
C SER A 105 19.30 -23.39 -0.56
N ILE A 106 20.63 -23.42 -0.60
CA ILE A 106 21.47 -23.06 -1.75
C ILE A 106 21.79 -24.32 -2.55
N LEU A 107 21.68 -24.26 -3.89
CA LEU A 107 21.84 -25.44 -4.77
C LEU A 107 23.19 -26.17 -4.58
N GLU A 108 24.28 -25.44 -4.38
CA GLU A 108 25.62 -26.01 -4.17
C GLU A 108 25.72 -26.91 -2.92
N HIS A 109 24.86 -26.69 -1.92
CA HIS A 109 24.87 -27.47 -0.67
C HIS A 109 23.87 -28.63 -0.65
N LEU A 110 23.13 -28.85 -1.75
CA LEU A 110 22.07 -29.86 -1.81
C LEU A 110 22.55 -31.25 -2.27
N GLY A 111 23.81 -31.38 -2.69
CA GLY A 111 24.34 -32.68 -3.16
C GLY A 111 23.58 -33.23 -4.36
N LEU A 112 23.28 -32.36 -5.32
CA LEU A 112 22.51 -32.69 -6.53
C LEU A 112 23.26 -33.67 -7.45
N ASP A 113 22.51 -34.45 -8.23
CA ASP A 113 23.08 -35.40 -9.18
C ASP A 113 23.83 -34.68 -10.33
N GLU A 114 25.05 -35.15 -10.65
CA GLU A 114 25.87 -34.66 -11.76
C GLU A 114 25.76 -35.60 -12.96
N PRO A 115 25.67 -35.11 -14.21
CA PRO A 115 25.82 -33.72 -14.67
C PRO A 115 24.50 -32.91 -14.71
N PHE A 116 23.39 -33.52 -14.28
CA PHE A 116 22.10 -32.83 -14.16
C PHE A 116 21.22 -33.53 -13.13
N HIS A 117 20.41 -32.74 -12.42
CA HIS A 117 19.46 -33.23 -11.43
C HIS A 117 18.03 -33.18 -11.97
N CYS A 118 17.27 -34.25 -11.79
CA CYS A 118 15.91 -34.36 -12.31
C CYS A 118 14.87 -33.99 -11.25
N LEU A 119 14.01 -33.03 -11.56
CA LEU A 119 12.90 -32.58 -10.73
C LEU A 119 11.60 -32.71 -11.51
N THR A 120 10.53 -33.03 -10.82
CA THR A 120 9.18 -33.07 -11.40
C THR A 120 8.30 -32.06 -10.69
N VAL A 121 7.55 -31.27 -11.46
CA VAL A 121 6.61 -30.27 -10.95
C VAL A 121 5.19 -30.58 -11.44
N SER A 122 4.25 -30.62 -10.50
CA SER A 122 2.82 -30.76 -10.78
C SER A 122 2.01 -29.63 -10.13
N SER A 123 0.80 -29.42 -10.62
CA SER A 123 -0.13 -28.40 -10.13
C SER A 123 -1.25 -29.07 -9.35
N GLU A 124 -1.61 -28.52 -8.19
CA GLU A 124 -2.71 -28.99 -7.32
C GLU A 124 -4.09 -29.05 -8.02
N ASN A 125 -4.21 -28.50 -9.23
CA ASN A 125 -5.43 -28.49 -10.03
C ASN A 125 -5.47 -29.50 -11.19
N SER A 126 -4.56 -30.48 -11.23
CA SER A 126 -4.67 -31.60 -12.18
C SER A 126 -5.61 -32.66 -11.62
N GLU A 127 -6.76 -32.86 -12.28
CA GLU A 127 -7.70 -33.94 -12.02
C GLU A 127 -6.96 -35.27 -11.82
N ALA A 128 -7.09 -35.83 -10.62
CA ALA A 128 -6.51 -37.11 -10.26
C ALA A 128 -7.16 -38.23 -11.10
N VAL A 129 -6.40 -38.73 -12.07
CA VAL A 129 -6.68 -40.03 -12.69
C VAL A 129 -6.35 -41.10 -11.65
N LEU A 130 -7.41 -41.64 -11.05
CA LEU A 130 -7.58 -42.93 -10.39
C LEU A 130 -6.31 -43.81 -10.27
N ALA A 131 -5.85 -44.02 -9.04
CA ALA A 131 -5.16 -45.24 -8.64
C ALA A 131 -5.79 -45.76 -7.33
N PRO A 132 -6.21 -47.04 -7.26
CA PRO A 132 -6.93 -47.58 -6.12
C PRO A 132 -5.95 -47.86 -4.98
N THR A 133 -6.20 -47.26 -3.81
CA THR A 133 -5.55 -47.65 -2.56
C THR A 133 -5.98 -49.06 -2.19
N VAL A 134 -4.98 -49.93 -2.13
CA VAL A 134 -5.03 -51.34 -1.76
C VAL A 134 -5.55 -51.47 -0.33
N TYR A 135 -6.57 -52.31 -0.17
CA TYR A 135 -7.03 -52.84 1.12
C TYR A 135 -5.89 -53.62 1.79
N ILE A 136 -5.56 -53.27 3.04
CA ILE A 136 -4.88 -54.18 3.96
C ILE A 136 -5.87 -54.50 5.07
N ASP A 137 -6.43 -55.70 4.94
CA ASP A 137 -7.17 -56.45 5.93
C ASP A 137 -6.17 -56.96 7.00
N LEU A 138 -6.35 -56.53 8.25
CA LEU A 138 -5.74 -57.18 9.40
C LEU A 138 -6.86 -57.50 10.39
N ALA A 139 -7.23 -58.77 10.35
CA ALA A 139 -8.22 -59.40 11.22
C ALA A 139 -7.85 -59.30 12.71
N GLU A 140 -8.89 -58.99 13.47
CA GLU A 140 -9.25 -59.43 14.82
C GLU A 140 -8.16 -60.11 15.69
N THR A 141 -7.87 -59.49 16.84
CA THR A 141 -7.48 -60.22 18.04
C THR A 141 -8.22 -59.60 19.23
N ASP A 142 -9.12 -60.42 19.77
CA ASP A 142 -9.90 -60.26 21.00
C ASP A 142 -8.96 -60.20 22.23
N SER A 143 -9.12 -59.15 23.04
CA SER A 143 -8.52 -59.06 24.37
C SER A 143 -9.44 -58.23 25.27
N SER A 144 -10.19 -58.98 26.07
CA SER A 144 -11.18 -58.57 27.05
C SER A 144 -10.64 -57.81 28.28
N HIS A 145 -11.48 -56.89 28.78
CA HIS A 145 -11.76 -56.57 30.19
C HIS A 145 -10.67 -55.88 31.03
N GLU A 146 -10.94 -54.68 31.57
CA GLU A 146 -11.28 -54.44 33.00
C GLU A 146 -11.61 -52.94 33.21
N ASP A 147 -12.73 -52.70 33.90
CA ASP A 147 -13.22 -51.41 34.35
C ASP A 147 -12.30 -50.75 35.40
N PHE A 148 -12.06 -49.44 35.27
CA PHE A 148 -11.83 -48.58 36.43
C PHE A 148 -12.44 -47.21 36.17
N GLU A 149 -13.64 -47.02 36.73
CA GLU A 149 -14.20 -45.72 37.04
C GLU A 149 -13.52 -45.15 38.30
N ASP A 150 -13.45 -43.81 38.31
CA ASP A 150 -13.43 -42.91 39.47
C ASP A 150 -12.07 -42.42 40.00
N ALA A 151 -11.76 -41.17 39.65
CA ALA A 151 -11.49 -40.11 40.62
C ALA A 151 -11.45 -38.75 39.89
N ALA A 152 -12.56 -38.02 39.94
CA ALA A 152 -12.53 -36.57 39.85
C ALA A 152 -11.77 -36.02 41.07
N GLU A 153 -10.77 -35.16 40.85
CA GLU A 153 -10.73 -33.80 41.41
C GLU A 153 -9.34 -33.17 41.21
N ASN A 154 -9.38 -31.89 40.81
CA ASN A 154 -8.36 -30.86 40.96
C ASN A 154 -7.06 -30.99 40.19
N PHE A 155 -7.07 -30.53 38.94
CA PHE A 155 -6.13 -29.50 38.46
C PHE A 155 -6.80 -28.72 37.32
N ALA A 156 -7.76 -27.86 37.66
CA ALA A 156 -8.16 -26.75 36.79
C ALA A 156 -7.03 -25.71 36.82
N VAL A 157 -6.04 -25.88 35.96
CA VAL A 157 -5.02 -24.87 35.67
C VAL A 157 -5.31 -24.37 34.26
N ASP A 158 -5.93 -23.19 34.19
CA ASP A 158 -5.99 -22.25 33.07
C ASP A 158 -5.51 -22.77 31.69
N ASP A 159 -6.30 -23.62 31.04
CA ASP A 159 -6.20 -23.89 29.60
C ASP A 159 -7.28 -23.15 28.79
N GLU A 160 -7.99 -22.19 29.42
CA GLU A 160 -9.03 -21.37 28.79
C GLU A 160 -8.52 -20.03 28.23
N MET A 161 -7.19 -19.83 28.10
CA MET A 161 -6.62 -18.59 27.55
C MET A 161 -6.05 -18.73 26.13
N PHE A 162 -5.91 -19.95 25.58
CA PHE A 162 -5.22 -20.14 24.29
C PHE A 162 -6.11 -20.54 23.10
N ALA A 163 -7.41 -20.79 23.33
CA ALA A 163 -8.34 -21.23 22.28
C ALA A 163 -9.25 -20.12 21.71
N ALA A 164 -9.29 -18.93 22.32
CA ALA A 164 -10.20 -17.85 21.90
C ALA A 164 -9.66 -16.95 20.77
N SER A 165 -8.42 -17.14 20.30
CA SER A 165 -7.81 -16.19 19.35
C SER A 165 -7.74 -16.68 17.90
N SER A 166 -8.22 -17.88 17.57
CA SER A 166 -8.05 -18.44 16.22
C SER A 166 -9.31 -18.44 15.33
N SER A 167 -10.48 -18.15 15.88
CA SER A 167 -11.76 -18.24 15.15
C SER A 167 -12.44 -16.88 14.84
N ASN A 168 -11.98 -15.78 15.44
CA ASN A 168 -12.56 -14.43 15.20
C ASN A 168 -11.73 -13.52 14.26
N ARG A 169 -10.64 -14.02 13.66
CA ARG A 169 -9.67 -13.17 12.93
C ARG A 169 -10.08 -12.73 11.52
N ASN A 170 -11.19 -13.23 10.98
CA ASN A 170 -11.51 -13.12 9.55
C ASN A 170 -12.89 -12.48 9.26
N SER A 171 -13.41 -11.67 10.17
CA SER A 171 -14.62 -10.89 9.93
C SER A 171 -14.28 -9.52 9.36
N PRO A 172 -14.98 -8.98 8.35
CA PRO A 172 -14.76 -7.60 7.91
C PRO A 172 -14.82 -6.62 9.08
N LEU A 173 -13.96 -5.59 9.07
CA LEU A 173 -13.93 -4.54 10.10
C LEU A 173 -15.21 -3.68 10.07
N ILE A 174 -15.84 -3.56 8.91
CA ILE A 174 -17.12 -2.86 8.75
C ILE A 174 -18.19 -3.88 8.32
N PRO A 175 -19.32 -3.99 9.05
CA PRO A 175 -20.47 -4.82 8.65
C PRO A 175 -21.02 -4.46 7.26
N ASN A 176 -21.87 -5.32 6.69
CA ASN A 176 -22.46 -5.06 5.37
C ASN A 176 -23.60 -4.01 5.42
N ASP A 177 -24.30 -3.92 6.53
CA ASP A 177 -25.57 -3.19 6.70
C ASP A 177 -25.40 -1.86 7.44
N VAL A 178 -24.27 -1.19 7.21
CA VAL A 178 -23.99 0.10 7.84
C VAL A 178 -24.88 1.19 7.24
N GLU A 179 -25.53 1.96 8.12
CA GLU A 179 -26.47 3.02 7.73
C GLU A 179 -25.78 4.19 7.00
N ASP A 180 -24.61 4.61 7.48
CA ASP A 180 -23.86 5.75 6.95
C ASP A 180 -22.33 5.65 7.13
N GLU A 181 -21.58 6.57 6.52
CA GLU A 181 -20.12 6.62 6.65
C GLU A 181 -19.67 6.84 8.11
N THR A 182 -20.46 7.56 8.90
CA THR A 182 -20.16 7.84 10.31
C THR A 182 -20.11 6.54 11.09
N ALA A 183 -21.18 5.77 11.07
CA ALA A 183 -21.28 4.48 11.73
C ALA A 183 -20.20 3.51 11.21
N GLY A 184 -19.95 3.49 9.90
CA GLY A 184 -18.91 2.65 9.32
C GLY A 184 -17.50 3.01 9.79
N SER A 185 -17.20 4.30 9.93
CA SER A 185 -15.89 4.74 10.44
C SER A 185 -15.69 4.37 11.91
N VAL A 186 -16.75 4.41 12.72
CA VAL A 186 -16.70 3.99 14.13
C VAL A 186 -16.48 2.48 14.23
N HIS A 187 -17.24 1.69 13.47
CA HIS A 187 -17.03 0.24 13.39
C HIS A 187 -15.62 -0.11 12.93
N PHE A 188 -15.10 0.61 11.93
CA PHE A 188 -13.72 0.45 11.49
C PHE A 188 -12.72 0.67 12.63
N ILE A 189 -12.85 1.77 13.37
CA ILE A 189 -11.95 2.12 14.48
C ILE A 189 -12.00 1.04 15.56
N ASP A 190 -13.20 0.70 16.04
CA ASP A 190 -13.39 -0.29 17.10
C ASP A 190 -12.87 -1.66 16.68
N GLY A 191 -13.18 -2.09 15.45
CA GLY A 191 -12.73 -3.35 14.89
C GLY A 191 -11.21 -3.38 14.69
N PHE A 192 -10.60 -2.28 14.24
CA PHE A 192 -9.17 -2.17 14.02
C PHE A 192 -8.40 -2.24 15.35
N THR A 193 -8.82 -1.48 16.35
CA THR A 193 -8.22 -1.49 17.70
C THR A 193 -8.43 -2.85 18.37
N TYR A 194 -9.62 -3.45 18.25
CA TYR A 194 -9.87 -4.79 18.77
C TYR A 194 -8.95 -5.86 18.14
N ARG A 195 -8.69 -5.77 16.83
CA ARG A 195 -7.90 -6.75 16.09
C ARG A 195 -6.40 -6.58 16.23
N TYR A 196 -5.91 -5.34 16.22
CA TYR A 196 -4.48 -5.03 16.15
C TYR A 196 -3.91 -4.48 17.46
N GLY A 197 -4.74 -4.24 18.48
CA GLY A 197 -4.34 -3.82 19.81
C GLY A 197 -4.32 -2.29 19.97
N GLU A 198 -3.58 -1.80 20.97
CA GLU A 198 -3.55 -0.38 21.35
C GLU A 198 -2.58 0.45 20.48
N ASN A 199 -1.59 -0.18 19.85
CA ASN A 199 -0.60 0.47 18.99
C ASN A 199 -1.15 0.71 17.58
N THR A 200 -2.24 1.47 17.48
CA THR A 200 -2.94 1.70 16.22
C THR A 200 -2.99 3.18 15.86
N PRO A 201 -3.00 3.53 14.56
CA PRO A 201 -3.15 4.92 14.15
C PRO A 201 -4.47 5.51 14.63
N ASN A 202 -4.47 6.79 14.99
CA ASN A 202 -5.68 7.49 15.40
C ASN A 202 -6.48 7.91 14.15
N PHE A 203 -7.50 7.12 13.81
CA PHE A 203 -8.39 7.41 12.68
C PHE A 203 -9.52 8.37 13.09
N PHE A 204 -9.92 9.20 12.15
CA PHE A 204 -10.99 10.19 12.32
C PHE A 204 -12.37 9.52 12.31
N PRO A 205 -13.17 9.64 13.40
CA PRO A 205 -14.53 9.12 13.44
C PRO A 205 -15.49 10.11 12.77
N GLY A 206 -15.97 9.77 11.59
CA GLY A 206 -16.90 10.61 10.83
C GLY A 206 -16.86 10.33 9.33
N PRO A 207 -17.68 11.06 8.55
CA PRO A 207 -17.72 10.94 7.09
C PRO A 207 -16.42 11.45 6.45
N LEU A 208 -16.13 10.99 5.24
CA LEU A 208 -14.89 11.36 4.51
C LEU A 208 -14.80 12.87 4.28
N GLU A 209 -15.94 13.53 4.05
CA GLU A 209 -16.02 14.99 3.85
C GLU A 209 -15.51 15.76 5.07
N ASP A 210 -15.82 15.30 6.27
CA ASP A 210 -15.39 15.95 7.52
C ASP A 210 -13.90 15.73 7.77
N ALA A 211 -13.37 14.54 7.45
CA ALA A 211 -11.94 14.27 7.50
C ALA A 211 -11.15 15.19 6.53
N ILE A 212 -11.68 15.44 5.32
CA ILE A 212 -11.11 16.39 4.37
C ILE A 212 -11.14 17.82 4.93
N ASN A 213 -12.24 18.21 5.56
CA ASN A 213 -12.37 19.53 6.19
C ASN A 213 -11.35 19.71 7.32
N GLU A 214 -11.19 18.70 8.17
CA GLU A 214 -10.26 18.74 9.31
C GLU A 214 -8.80 18.76 8.86
N ALA A 215 -8.45 18.02 7.80
CA ALA A 215 -7.10 17.97 7.28
C ALA A 215 -6.76 19.20 6.43
N CYS A 216 -7.55 19.42 5.38
CA CYS A 216 -7.17 20.25 4.24
C CYS A 216 -7.77 21.66 4.29
N MET A 217 -8.90 21.89 4.97
CA MET A 217 -9.58 23.19 4.95
C MET A 217 -9.08 24.16 6.05
N LYS A 218 -8.11 23.75 6.86
CA LYS A 218 -7.46 24.63 7.83
C LYS A 218 -6.54 25.67 7.15
N PRO A 219 -6.26 26.81 7.81
CA PRO A 219 -5.25 27.75 7.34
C PRO A 219 -3.89 27.06 7.13
N ALA A 220 -3.07 27.57 6.20
CA ALA A 220 -1.80 26.93 5.84
C ALA A 220 -0.83 26.67 7.01
N LYS A 221 -0.98 27.38 8.14
CA LYS A 221 -0.17 27.16 9.35
C LYS A 221 -0.55 25.92 10.17
N GLU A 222 -1.79 25.45 10.03
CA GLU A 222 -2.36 24.33 10.80
C GLU A 222 -2.83 23.19 9.90
N ARG A 223 -2.66 23.35 8.58
CA ARG A 223 -3.11 22.39 7.58
C ARG A 223 -2.26 21.12 7.63
N ARG A 224 -2.94 19.98 7.61
CA ARG A 224 -2.34 18.64 7.56
C ARG A 224 -2.72 17.93 6.27
N MET A 225 -2.00 16.86 5.95
CA MET A 225 -2.37 15.96 4.85
C MET A 225 -3.48 15.02 5.30
N LEU A 226 -4.29 14.52 4.37
CA LEU A 226 -5.26 13.45 4.65
C LEU A 226 -4.68 12.12 4.17
N GLY A 227 -4.56 11.16 5.09
CA GLY A 227 -4.20 9.78 4.77
C GLY A 227 -5.45 8.90 4.80
N ILE A 228 -5.89 8.41 3.64
CA ILE A 228 -7.01 7.48 3.52
C ILE A 228 -6.46 6.06 3.51
N TYR A 229 -6.68 5.31 4.57
CA TYR A 229 -6.29 3.91 4.67
C TYR A 229 -7.42 3.00 4.19
N LEU A 230 -7.12 2.20 3.16
CA LEU A 230 -8.03 1.24 2.58
C LEU A 230 -7.65 -0.16 3.04
N HIS A 231 -8.58 -0.78 3.76
CA HIS A 231 -8.45 -2.10 4.32
C HIS A 231 -9.16 -3.15 3.47
N HIS A 232 -8.65 -4.38 3.47
CA HIS A 232 -9.34 -5.51 2.88
C HIS A 232 -8.83 -6.82 3.50
N ASP A 233 -9.72 -7.59 4.11
CA ASP A 233 -9.38 -8.84 4.83
C ASP A 233 -8.92 -9.96 3.88
N GLY A 234 -9.42 -9.95 2.64
CA GLY A 234 -8.95 -10.88 1.60
C GLY A 234 -7.51 -10.66 1.14
N SER A 235 -6.83 -9.58 1.55
CA SER A 235 -5.42 -9.39 1.21
C SER A 235 -4.51 -10.06 2.24
N VAL A 236 -3.57 -10.86 1.74
CA VAL A 236 -2.52 -11.50 2.56
C VAL A 236 -1.56 -10.50 3.21
N LEU A 237 -1.49 -9.27 2.69
CA LEU A 237 -0.57 -8.23 3.19
C LEU A 237 -1.16 -7.44 4.36
N THR A 238 -2.48 -7.44 4.52
CA THR A 238 -3.19 -6.57 5.48
C THR A 238 -2.70 -6.76 6.90
N ASN A 239 -2.62 -8.00 7.38
CA ASN A 239 -2.26 -8.26 8.77
C ASN A 239 -0.82 -7.85 9.09
N VAL A 240 0.13 -8.18 8.21
CA VAL A 240 1.54 -7.82 8.39
C VAL A 240 1.72 -6.30 8.28
N PHE A 241 1.05 -5.65 7.33
CA PHE A 241 1.12 -4.20 7.18
C PHE A 241 0.54 -3.45 8.39
N CYS A 242 -0.59 -3.89 8.94
CA CYS A 242 -1.18 -3.28 10.14
C CYS A 242 -0.27 -3.40 11.36
N THR A 243 0.33 -4.56 11.57
CA THR A 243 1.12 -4.87 12.78
C THR A 243 2.55 -4.34 12.70
N GLU A 244 3.25 -4.61 11.59
CA GLU A 244 4.67 -4.30 11.45
C GLU A 244 4.95 -2.88 10.92
N VAL A 245 4.04 -2.34 10.10
CA VAL A 245 4.24 -1.03 9.44
C VAL A 245 3.40 0.05 10.12
N LEU A 246 2.07 -0.05 10.10
CA LEU A 246 1.19 0.98 10.68
C LEU A 246 1.30 1.07 12.21
N GLY A 247 1.51 -0.06 12.88
CA GLY A 247 1.65 -0.12 14.35
C GLY A 247 3.01 0.32 14.88
N SER A 248 3.97 0.63 14.01
CA SER A 248 5.29 1.11 14.43
C SER A 248 5.20 2.51 15.05
N GLU A 249 5.88 2.70 16.19
CA GLU A 249 5.91 3.98 16.90
C GLU A 249 6.36 5.15 16.01
N SER A 250 7.39 4.96 15.18
CA SER A 250 7.89 5.99 14.25
C SER A 250 6.82 6.43 13.26
N VAL A 251 6.02 5.49 12.76
CA VAL A 251 4.91 5.75 11.83
C VAL A 251 3.77 6.45 12.54
N LEU A 252 3.39 6.00 13.74
CA LEU A 252 2.35 6.62 14.56
C LEU A 252 2.68 8.08 14.91
N GLN A 253 3.93 8.37 15.27
CA GLN A 253 4.40 9.74 15.52
C GLN A 253 4.34 10.59 14.25
N MET A 254 4.72 10.02 13.10
CA MET A 254 4.67 10.71 11.82
C MET A 254 3.24 11.11 11.45
N PHE A 255 2.29 10.18 11.60
CA PHE A 255 0.88 10.41 11.36
C PHE A 255 0.29 11.45 12.30
N THR A 256 0.53 11.33 13.61
CA THR A 256 -0.01 12.25 14.62
C THR A 256 0.34 13.70 14.30
N ASN A 257 1.57 13.95 13.86
CA ASN A 257 2.08 15.29 13.64
C ASN A 257 1.65 15.90 12.29
N ASN A 258 1.44 15.10 11.25
CA ASN A 258 1.35 15.61 9.87
C ASN A 258 0.10 15.18 9.10
N PHE A 259 -0.64 14.20 9.62
CA PHE A 259 -1.78 13.61 8.94
C PHE A 259 -3.04 13.68 9.80
N VAL A 260 -4.17 13.78 9.13
CA VAL A 260 -5.46 13.27 9.60
C VAL A 260 -5.65 11.94 8.89
N LEU A 261 -5.90 10.87 9.64
CA LEU A 261 -6.12 9.57 9.05
C LEU A 261 -7.61 9.25 8.99
N TRP A 262 -8.04 8.62 7.92
CA TRP A 262 -9.40 8.10 7.79
C TRP A 262 -9.33 6.69 7.23
N GLY A 263 -9.94 5.75 7.94
CA GLY A 263 -9.84 4.32 7.62
C GLY A 263 -11.17 3.77 7.10
N TRP A 264 -11.09 2.87 6.13
CA TRP A 264 -12.28 2.25 5.56
C TRP A 264 -12.03 0.83 5.07
N ASP A 265 -12.98 -0.07 5.33
CA ASP A 265 -12.94 -1.45 4.90
C ASP A 265 -13.68 -1.66 3.57
N LEU A 266 -12.96 -2.16 2.57
CA LEU A 266 -13.45 -2.45 1.22
C LEU A 266 -13.81 -3.91 1.01
N THR A 267 -13.68 -4.76 2.04
CA THR A 267 -13.96 -6.21 1.94
C THR A 267 -15.37 -6.48 1.42
N ASN A 268 -16.32 -5.68 1.88
CA ASN A 268 -17.71 -5.75 1.46
C ASN A 268 -17.98 -4.83 0.25
N THR A 269 -18.71 -5.34 -0.75
CA THR A 269 -18.97 -4.61 -1.99
C THR A 269 -19.82 -3.35 -1.76
N GLU A 270 -20.75 -3.37 -0.81
CA GLU A 270 -21.57 -2.21 -0.45
C GLU A 270 -20.71 -1.10 0.18
N ASN A 271 -19.86 -1.45 1.14
CA ASN A 271 -18.90 -0.52 1.76
C ASN A 271 -17.93 0.07 0.72
N ARG A 272 -17.47 -0.76 -0.23
CA ARG A 272 -16.65 -0.29 -1.36
C ARG A 272 -17.39 0.72 -2.22
N ASN A 273 -18.66 0.47 -2.55
CA ASN A 273 -19.46 1.38 -3.36
C ASN A 273 -19.75 2.70 -2.62
N MET A 274 -20.00 2.65 -1.31
CA MET A 274 -20.18 3.83 -0.48
C MET A 274 -18.93 4.71 -0.47
N PHE A 275 -17.76 4.12 -0.23
CA PHE A 275 -16.49 4.84 -0.33
C PHE A 275 -16.28 5.46 -1.71
N LEU A 276 -16.52 4.71 -2.79
CA LEU A 276 -16.33 5.23 -4.15
C LEU A 276 -17.27 6.39 -4.48
N ALA A 277 -18.50 6.37 -3.99
CA ALA A 277 -19.44 7.48 -4.14
C ALA A 277 -18.94 8.73 -3.40
N SER A 278 -18.46 8.55 -2.17
CA SER A 278 -17.90 9.63 -1.34
C SER A 278 -16.63 10.22 -1.94
N ALA A 279 -15.69 9.37 -2.36
CA ALA A 279 -14.45 9.78 -3.01
C ALA A 279 -14.73 10.55 -4.31
N LEU A 280 -15.69 10.10 -5.12
CA LEU A 280 -16.09 10.79 -6.33
C LEU A 280 -16.68 12.18 -6.04
N LYS A 281 -17.51 12.29 -4.99
CA LYS A 281 -18.13 13.56 -4.56
C LYS A 281 -17.09 14.55 -4.02
N SER A 282 -16.22 14.10 -3.12
CA SER A 282 -15.38 14.99 -2.29
C SER A 282 -13.95 15.17 -2.83
N LEU A 283 -13.40 14.18 -3.52
CA LEU A 283 -12.01 14.17 -4.05
C LEU A 283 -11.95 14.15 -5.59
N GLY A 284 -13.07 13.83 -6.24
CA GLY A 284 -13.22 13.84 -7.69
C GLY A 284 -12.93 12.51 -8.40
N GLY A 285 -13.21 12.50 -9.70
CA GLY A 285 -13.11 11.32 -10.57
C GLY A 285 -11.75 10.61 -10.57
N PRO A 286 -10.60 11.32 -10.68
CA PRO A 286 -9.30 10.67 -10.74
C PRO A 286 -8.98 9.78 -9.53
N VAL A 287 -9.40 10.19 -8.34
CA VAL A 287 -9.17 9.43 -7.10
C VAL A 287 -10.07 8.19 -7.07
N ALA A 288 -11.36 8.36 -7.37
CA ALA A 288 -12.30 7.23 -7.45
C ALA A 288 -11.87 6.20 -8.51
N ASP A 289 -11.39 6.64 -9.67
CA ASP A 289 -10.92 5.75 -10.74
C ASP A 289 -9.62 5.03 -10.39
N THR A 290 -8.76 5.66 -9.57
CA THR A 290 -7.56 5.03 -9.04
C THR A 290 -7.94 3.90 -8.10
N VAL A 291 -8.80 4.17 -7.11
CA VAL A 291 -9.24 3.14 -6.15
C VAL A 291 -10.02 2.02 -6.83
N ARG A 292 -10.77 2.30 -7.89
CA ARG A 292 -11.45 1.26 -8.67
C ARG A 292 -10.50 0.24 -9.28
N LYS A 293 -9.27 0.63 -9.61
CA LYS A 293 -8.26 -0.22 -10.25
C LYS A 293 -7.41 -0.99 -9.25
N ILE A 294 -7.37 -0.56 -7.98
CA ILE A 294 -6.64 -1.26 -6.93
C ILE A 294 -7.26 -2.65 -6.75
N THR A 295 -6.43 -3.67 -6.89
CA THR A 295 -6.81 -5.07 -6.71
C THR A 295 -6.60 -5.51 -5.27
N VAL A 296 -7.27 -6.61 -4.87
CA VAL A 296 -7.11 -7.17 -3.51
C VAL A 296 -5.65 -7.49 -3.19
N THR A 297 -4.85 -7.89 -4.19
CA THR A 297 -3.42 -8.20 -4.02
C THR A 297 -2.54 -6.98 -3.75
N GLU A 298 -3.03 -5.77 -4.04
CA GLU A 298 -2.31 -4.52 -3.80
C GLU A 298 -2.74 -3.85 -2.50
N LEU A 299 -3.87 -4.28 -1.93
CA LEU A 299 -4.35 -3.83 -0.63
C LEU A 299 -3.52 -4.46 0.50
N PRO A 300 -3.44 -3.84 1.68
CA PRO A 300 -4.03 -2.54 2.02
C PRO A 300 -3.30 -1.39 1.31
N ALA A 301 -3.94 -0.23 1.21
CA ALA A 301 -3.33 0.93 0.55
C ALA A 301 -3.55 2.21 1.36
N LEU A 302 -2.55 3.09 1.37
CA LEU A 302 -2.64 4.43 1.93
C LEU A 302 -2.64 5.46 0.80
N LEU A 303 -3.75 6.17 0.61
CA LEU A 303 -3.82 7.30 -0.29
C LEU A 303 -3.46 8.57 0.48
N ILE A 304 -2.49 9.31 -0.02
CA ILE A 304 -2.10 10.62 0.52
C ILE A 304 -2.77 11.69 -0.31
N ILE A 305 -3.64 12.46 0.32
CA ILE A 305 -4.34 13.58 -0.27
C ILE A 305 -3.75 14.87 0.29
N VAL A 306 -3.39 15.78 -0.61
CA VAL A 306 -2.88 17.10 -0.26
C VAL A 306 -3.79 18.18 -0.83
N ARG A 307 -3.82 19.33 -0.19
CA ARG A 307 -4.50 20.51 -0.74
C ARG A 307 -3.50 21.63 -0.99
N SER A 308 -3.43 22.03 -2.25
CA SER A 308 -2.75 23.26 -2.67
C SER A 308 -3.78 24.33 -2.99
N ARG A 309 -3.78 25.44 -2.24
CA ARG A 309 -4.76 26.52 -2.36
C ARG A 309 -6.21 26.03 -2.25
N SER A 310 -6.89 25.87 -3.39
CA SER A 310 -8.30 25.47 -3.49
C SER A 310 -8.51 24.07 -4.07
N ASN A 311 -7.45 23.40 -4.52
CA ASN A 311 -7.54 22.08 -5.14
C ASN A 311 -7.06 21.01 -4.17
N THR A 312 -7.91 20.01 -3.94
CA THR A 312 -7.57 18.82 -3.18
C THR A 312 -7.26 17.72 -4.20
N GLU A 313 -6.06 17.14 -4.14
CA GLU A 313 -5.60 16.18 -5.13
C GLU A 313 -4.89 14.99 -4.49
N LEU A 314 -4.90 13.86 -5.20
CA LEU A 314 -4.15 12.68 -4.84
C LEU A 314 -2.66 12.92 -5.10
N PHE A 315 -1.88 12.93 -4.03
CA PHE A 315 -0.44 13.12 -4.06
C PHE A 315 0.30 11.80 -4.31
N ASN A 316 -0.07 10.75 -3.57
CA ASN A 316 0.58 9.45 -3.68
C ASN A 316 -0.36 8.31 -3.26
N VAL A 317 -0.08 7.09 -3.74
CA VAL A 317 -0.71 5.84 -3.30
C VAL A 317 0.40 4.89 -2.85
N ILE A 318 0.35 4.46 -1.59
CA ILE A 318 1.33 3.53 -1.03
C ILE A 318 0.63 2.19 -0.81
N ASN A 319 1.08 1.16 -1.51
CA ASN A 319 0.52 -0.18 -1.42
C ASN A 319 1.15 -0.97 -0.26
N GLY A 320 0.45 -2.00 0.22
CA GLY A 320 0.85 -2.76 1.41
C GLY A 320 2.07 -3.65 1.23
N ASN A 321 2.52 -3.88 -0.01
CA ASN A 321 3.75 -4.63 -0.30
C ASN A 321 4.99 -3.74 -0.12
N ILE A 322 5.18 -3.23 1.09
CA ILE A 322 6.23 -2.26 1.41
C ILE A 322 6.78 -2.52 2.81
N GLY A 323 8.10 -2.40 2.96
CA GLY A 323 8.75 -2.48 4.26
C GLY A 323 8.70 -1.15 5.02
N ILE A 324 8.84 -1.20 6.34
CA ILE A 324 8.78 -0.02 7.22
C ILE A 324 9.73 1.12 6.80
N ASN A 325 10.97 0.81 6.40
CA ASN A 325 11.96 1.82 6.03
C ASN A 325 11.57 2.58 4.75
N GLU A 326 11.07 1.85 3.75
CA GLU A 326 10.60 2.43 2.50
C GLU A 326 9.31 3.24 2.74
N PHE A 327 8.39 2.70 3.56
CA PHE A 327 7.18 3.39 3.97
C PHE A 327 7.49 4.73 4.65
N MET A 328 8.41 4.73 5.62
CA MET A 328 8.88 5.95 6.28
C MET A 328 9.54 6.93 5.31
N THR A 329 10.34 6.43 4.36
CA THR A 329 10.96 7.27 3.33
C THR A 329 9.90 7.98 2.48
N LEU A 330 8.82 7.28 2.11
CA LEU A 330 7.71 7.88 1.36
C LEU A 330 6.93 8.90 2.19
N LEU A 331 6.72 8.65 3.49
CA LEU A 331 6.06 9.61 4.39
C LEU A 331 6.91 10.87 4.61
N ILE A 332 8.21 10.72 4.88
CA ILE A 332 9.14 11.84 5.04
C ILE A 332 9.14 12.70 3.78
N HIS A 333 9.25 12.08 2.61
CA HIS A 333 9.17 12.80 1.35
C HIS A 333 7.86 13.55 1.16
N ALA A 334 6.71 12.92 1.48
CA ALA A 334 5.42 13.60 1.41
C ALA A 334 5.34 14.81 2.36
N VAL A 335 5.85 14.68 3.58
CA VAL A 335 5.90 15.75 4.58
C VAL A 335 6.79 16.90 4.12
N ASP A 336 7.98 16.61 3.60
CA ASP A 336 8.91 17.63 3.11
C ASP A 336 8.32 18.44 1.96
N VAL A 337 7.71 17.75 0.99
CA VAL A 337 7.04 18.41 -0.15
C VAL A 337 5.85 19.23 0.33
N HIS A 338 5.03 18.70 1.22
CA HIS A 338 3.90 19.41 1.79
C HIS A 338 4.34 20.66 2.57
N ALA A 339 5.41 20.58 3.37
CA ALA A 339 5.96 21.72 4.10
C ALA A 339 6.42 22.83 3.15
N GLN A 340 7.10 22.49 2.06
CA GLN A 340 7.50 23.46 1.03
C GLN A 340 6.29 24.11 0.34
N MET A 341 5.23 23.34 0.07
CA MET A 341 3.98 23.86 -0.49
C MET A 341 3.32 24.86 0.46
N LEU A 342 3.24 24.53 1.75
CA LEU A 342 2.69 25.41 2.78
C LEU A 342 3.52 26.69 2.95
N GLU A 343 4.85 26.59 3.01
CA GLU A 343 5.73 27.75 3.14
C GLU A 343 5.54 28.73 1.96
N THR A 344 5.43 28.18 0.75
CA THR A 344 5.17 28.98 -0.45
C THR A 344 3.81 29.67 -0.38
N GLU A 345 2.76 28.95 0.04
CA GLU A 345 1.41 29.51 0.20
C GLU A 345 1.38 30.63 1.26
N ILE A 346 2.00 30.40 2.43
CA ILE A 346 2.11 31.38 3.52
C ILE A 346 2.82 32.64 3.04
N LYS A 347 3.97 32.49 2.37
CA LYS A 347 4.75 33.62 1.86
C LYS A 347 3.96 34.42 0.82
N GLU A 348 3.24 33.74 -0.07
CA GLU A 348 2.38 34.41 -1.05
C GLU A 348 1.23 35.18 -0.38
N ASP A 349 0.60 34.59 0.64
CA ASP A 349 -0.49 35.22 1.38
C ASP A 349 -0.03 36.43 2.20
N GLU A 350 1.15 36.36 2.81
CA GLU A 350 1.76 37.50 3.50
C GLU A 350 2.06 38.64 2.53
N LEU A 351 2.60 38.33 1.35
CA LEU A 351 2.83 39.32 0.29
C LEU A 351 1.52 39.94 -0.22
N ARG A 352 0.45 39.15 -0.38
CA ARG A 352 -0.88 39.65 -0.74
C ARG A 352 -1.42 40.58 0.34
N ALA A 353 -1.38 40.17 1.60
CA ALA A 353 -1.83 40.98 2.73
C ALA A 353 -1.03 42.28 2.87
N ALA A 354 0.29 42.26 2.68
CA ALA A 354 1.13 43.46 2.71
C ALA A 354 0.75 44.46 1.61
N ARG A 355 0.52 43.98 0.38
CA ARG A 355 0.06 44.81 -0.75
C ARG A 355 -1.29 45.45 -0.48
N GLU A 356 -2.20 44.72 0.16
CA GLU A 356 -3.52 45.26 0.54
C GLU A 356 -3.43 46.33 1.62
N ARG A 357 -2.60 46.13 2.66
CA ARG A 357 -2.35 47.14 3.69
C ARG A 357 -1.82 48.45 3.12
N ILE A 358 -0.90 48.37 2.16
CA ILE A 358 -0.38 49.56 1.45
C ILE A 358 -1.52 50.26 0.69
N LYS A 359 -2.34 49.52 -0.07
CA LYS A 359 -3.46 50.11 -0.82
C LYS A 359 -4.47 50.81 0.10
N ILE A 360 -4.81 50.21 1.24
CA ILE A 360 -5.73 50.78 2.23
C ILE A 360 -5.13 52.07 2.82
N ARG A 361 -3.86 52.05 3.21
CA ARG A 361 -3.15 53.23 3.72
C ARG A 361 -3.15 54.37 2.71
N THR A 362 -2.81 54.09 1.46
CA THR A 362 -2.81 55.11 0.39
C THR A 362 -4.21 55.65 0.13
N ARG A 363 -5.25 54.81 0.08
CA ARG A 363 -6.65 55.26 -0.06
C ARG A 363 -7.08 56.15 1.09
N SER A 364 -6.76 55.78 2.33
CA SER A 364 -7.08 56.57 3.52
C SER A 364 -6.38 57.94 3.51
N SER A 365 -5.07 57.97 3.21
CA SER A 365 -4.31 59.22 3.13
C SER A 365 -4.82 60.15 2.01
N VAL A 366 -5.18 59.61 0.84
CA VAL A 366 -5.74 60.41 -0.27
C VAL A 366 -7.12 60.98 0.11
N SER A 367 -7.96 60.19 0.79
CA SER A 367 -9.24 60.66 1.34
C SER A 367 -9.07 61.84 2.29
N THR A 368 -8.13 61.76 3.25
CA THR A 368 -7.87 62.82 4.23
C THR A 368 -7.32 64.10 3.59
N ILE A 369 -6.51 64.00 2.53
CA ILE A 369 -6.03 65.17 1.77
C ILE A 369 -7.20 65.86 1.05
N PHE A 370 -8.13 65.09 0.47
CA PHE A 370 -9.30 65.64 -0.21
C PHE A 370 -10.29 66.34 0.75
N THR A 371 -10.49 65.82 1.96
CA THR A 371 -11.33 66.47 2.99
C THR A 371 -10.66 67.70 3.60
N GLY A 372 -9.33 67.68 3.79
CA GLY A 372 -8.57 68.85 4.25
C GLY A 372 -8.57 70.02 3.25
N ARG A 373 -8.50 69.74 1.93
CA ARG A 373 -8.52 70.78 0.89
C ARG A 373 -9.89 71.42 0.67
N SER A 374 -10.98 70.70 0.94
CA SER A 374 -12.34 71.23 0.85
C SER A 374 -12.69 72.15 2.03
N SER A 375 -12.12 71.91 3.22
CA SER A 375 -12.29 72.78 4.38
C SER A 375 -11.51 74.12 4.29
N GLN A 376 -10.40 74.17 3.55
CA GLN A 376 -9.62 75.42 3.38
C GLN A 376 -10.16 76.36 2.29
N ARG A 377 -11.00 75.90 1.36
CA ARG A 377 -11.64 76.77 0.34
C ARG A 377 -12.92 77.46 0.84
N GLY A 378 -13.46 77.06 2.00
CA GLY A 378 -14.67 77.65 2.59
C GLY A 378 -14.43 78.82 3.55
N SER A 379 -13.18 79.21 3.79
CA SER A 379 -12.80 80.24 4.78
C SER A 379 -12.12 81.48 4.18
N GLN A 380 -12.18 81.64 2.86
CA GLN A 380 -11.85 82.89 2.15
C GLN A 380 -13.08 83.41 1.42
N THR A 381 -14.05 83.95 2.15
CA THR A 381 -15.10 84.85 1.62
C THR A 381 -15.43 85.89 2.66
#